data_AF-A0A314Y6B6-F1
#
_entry.id   AF-A0A314Y6B6-F1
#
_cell.length_a   1.000
_cell.length_b   1.000
_cell.length_c   1.000
_cell.angle_alpha   90.00
_cell.angle_beta   90.00
_cell.angle_gamma   90.00
#
_symmetry.space_group_name_H-M   'P 1'
#
loop_
_entity.id
_entity.type
_entity.pdbx_description
1 polymer ?
#
loop_
_entity_poly.entity_id
_entity_poly.type
_entity_poly.pdbx_seq_one_letter_code
_entity_poly.pdbx_strand_id
1 'polypeptide(L)'
;MTAEFQVPSPLVPTRESYYVRCCKQHADGTWAVVDDSLDTQRPNPAPRSCQRRPSGCLIQEMPNGYSKITWVEHVNGDELGVHNLYKQLVNSGNAFGAKRWVTTLDRQCERLASSLASNIPTGDVGVITNQEGRKSMLKLAERMVISFYARVSASTTHTWTTLSGTGADDVRVMTRKSVDDPGRPPGIVLSAATSFWLPVPPKRVFEFLRDENSRNEWDILSNGGIVQEMAHITNGRDSGNCVSLLRVNSANSSQSNMLILQESCTDQTASFVIYATVDIVAMNVVLNGSDLDYVVLLPSGFAILPD
;
A
#
# COMPACT_ATOMS: atom_id res chain seq x y z
N MET A 1 -9.60 -18.81 10.13
CA MET A 1 -8.70 -17.66 9.88
C MET A 1 -9.40 -16.39 10.35
N THR A 2 -8.65 -15.38 10.81
CA THR A 2 -9.18 -14.03 11.08
C THR A 2 -8.52 -13.06 10.12
N ALA A 3 -9.27 -12.12 9.54
CA ALA A 3 -8.73 -11.09 8.66
C ALA A 3 -9.36 -9.72 8.94
N GLU A 4 -8.58 -8.67 8.69
CA GLU A 4 -9.02 -7.27 8.70
C GLU A 4 -9.06 -6.74 7.26
N PHE A 5 -10.16 -6.08 6.89
CA PHE A 5 -10.30 -5.38 5.62
C PHE A 5 -10.39 -3.88 5.88
N GLN A 6 -9.51 -3.12 5.23
CA GLN A 6 -9.26 -1.72 5.56
C GLN A 6 -9.30 -0.85 4.30
N VAL A 7 -9.87 0.33 4.45
CA VAL A 7 -9.66 1.47 3.54
C VAL A 7 -8.60 2.35 4.20
N PRO A 8 -7.62 2.88 3.45
CA PRO A 8 -6.54 3.73 3.98
C PRO A 8 -7.06 5.13 4.37
N SER A 9 -8.03 5.19 5.28
CA SER A 9 -8.66 6.40 5.79
C SER A 9 -9.10 6.18 7.24
N PRO A 10 -8.95 7.19 8.12
CA PRO A 10 -9.49 7.13 9.48
C PRO A 10 -11.03 7.20 9.51
N LEU A 11 -11.67 7.60 8.41
CA LEU A 11 -13.11 7.84 8.31
C LEU A 11 -13.92 6.62 7.83
N VAL A 12 -13.24 5.49 7.61
CA VAL A 12 -13.87 4.20 7.27
C VAL A 12 -13.48 3.17 8.33
N PRO A 13 -14.45 2.57 9.04
CA PRO A 13 -14.16 1.53 10.03
C PRO A 13 -13.51 0.29 9.40
N THR A 14 -12.56 -0.30 10.11
CA THR A 14 -11.99 -1.62 9.78
C THR A 14 -13.08 -2.68 9.90
N ARG A 15 -13.19 -3.54 8.89
CA ARG A 15 -14.08 -4.70 8.89
C ARG A 15 -13.29 -5.94 9.32
N GLU A 16 -13.75 -6.62 10.36
CA GLU A 16 -13.14 -7.87 10.80
C GLU A 16 -13.98 -9.05 10.33
N SER A 17 -13.32 -10.10 9.85
CA SER A 17 -14.00 -11.33 9.41
C SER A 17 -13.31 -12.55 9.98
N TYR A 18 -14.11 -13.54 10.37
CA TYR A 18 -13.64 -14.86 10.79
C TYR A 18 -14.25 -15.92 9.90
N TYR A 19 -13.40 -16.63 9.16
CA TYR A 19 -13.85 -17.54 8.11
C TYR A 19 -12.93 -18.76 7.98
N VAL A 20 -13.45 -19.81 7.34
CA VAL A 20 -12.66 -20.93 6.82
C VAL A 20 -12.34 -20.69 5.37
N ARG A 21 -11.15 -21.10 4.93
CA ARG A 21 -10.75 -21.08 3.52
C ARG A 21 -10.56 -22.52 3.04
N CYS A 22 -11.23 -22.87 1.96
CA CYS A 22 -11.01 -24.12 1.23
C CYS A 22 -10.38 -23.81 -0.12
N CYS A 23 -9.30 -24.51 -0.46
CA CYS A 23 -8.68 -24.47 -1.77
C CYS A 23 -8.79 -25.86 -2.41
N LYS A 24 -9.41 -25.96 -3.58
CA LYS A 24 -9.59 -27.23 -4.28
C LYS A 24 -9.39 -27.06 -5.77
N GLN A 25 -8.63 -27.97 -6.38
CA GLN A 25 -8.55 -28.10 -7.82
C GLN A 25 -9.69 -28.99 -8.34
N HIS A 26 -10.40 -28.50 -9.35
CA HIS A 26 -11.44 -29.25 -10.05
C HIS A 26 -10.85 -30.11 -11.17
N ALA A 27 -11.63 -31.06 -11.69
CA ALA A 27 -11.18 -32.02 -12.70
C ALA A 27 -10.78 -31.36 -14.04
N ASP A 28 -11.29 -30.15 -14.30
CA ASP A 28 -10.95 -29.32 -15.46
C ASP A 28 -9.66 -28.48 -15.25
N GLY A 29 -8.96 -28.67 -14.12
CA GLY A 29 -7.75 -27.93 -13.76
C GLY A 29 -7.99 -26.60 -13.06
N THR A 30 -9.24 -26.13 -12.99
CA THR A 30 -9.60 -24.85 -12.34
C THR A 30 -9.41 -24.95 -10.82
N TRP A 31 -8.70 -23.99 -10.24
CA TRP A 31 -8.59 -23.85 -8.79
C TRP A 31 -9.71 -22.97 -8.24
N ALA A 32 -10.43 -23.48 -7.24
CA ALA A 32 -11.39 -22.72 -6.48
C ALA A 32 -10.84 -22.44 -5.08
N VAL A 33 -10.80 -21.16 -4.72
CA VAL A 33 -10.52 -20.69 -3.36
C VAL A 33 -11.81 -20.09 -2.83
N VAL A 34 -12.37 -20.69 -1.78
CA VAL A 34 -13.64 -20.27 -1.20
C VAL A 34 -13.46 -19.98 0.28
N ASP A 35 -13.92 -18.80 0.68
CA ASP A 35 -14.02 -18.30 2.04
C ASP A 35 -15.48 -18.32 2.48
N ASP A 36 -15.76 -18.91 3.65
CA ASP A 36 -17.09 -18.89 4.25
C ASP A 36 -17.02 -18.53 5.74
N SER A 37 -17.88 -17.60 6.18
CA SER A 37 -17.85 -17.03 7.52
C SER A 37 -18.26 -18.04 8.58
N LEU A 38 -17.55 -18.00 9.70
CA LEU A 38 -17.90 -18.67 10.95
C LEU A 38 -18.40 -17.65 12.01
N ASP A 39 -18.70 -16.42 11.62
CA ASP A 39 -19.04 -15.34 12.56
C ASP A 39 -20.32 -15.64 13.33
N THR A 40 -21.27 -16.39 12.76
CA THR A 40 -22.50 -16.83 13.45
C THR A 40 -22.24 -17.87 14.55
N GLN A 41 -21.06 -18.48 14.58
CA GLN A 41 -20.67 -19.47 15.59
C GLN A 41 -19.82 -18.86 16.72
N ARG A 42 -19.55 -17.54 16.69
CA ARG A 42 -18.78 -16.86 17.74
C ARG A 42 -19.66 -16.56 18.96
N PRO A 43 -19.28 -16.96 20.18
CA PRO A 43 -20.04 -16.68 21.41
C PRO A 43 -20.22 -15.19 21.72
N ASN A 44 -19.32 -14.35 21.20
CA ASN A 44 -19.34 -12.90 21.39
C ASN A 44 -18.90 -12.24 20.07
N PRO A 45 -19.82 -11.81 19.20
CA PRO A 45 -19.48 -11.13 17.96
C PRO A 45 -18.73 -9.83 18.27
N ALA A 46 -17.62 -9.58 17.57
CA ALA A 46 -16.95 -8.30 17.70
C ALA A 46 -17.89 -7.19 17.20
N PRO A 47 -17.89 -5.98 17.80
CA PRO A 47 -18.75 -4.86 17.38
C PRO A 47 -18.48 -4.36 15.94
N ARG A 48 -17.53 -4.98 15.22
CA ARG A 48 -17.15 -4.69 13.82
C ARG A 48 -17.11 -5.94 12.94
N SER A 49 -17.77 -7.04 13.35
CA SER A 49 -17.76 -8.28 12.57
C SER A 49 -18.60 -8.12 11.31
N CYS A 50 -17.99 -8.35 10.14
CA CYS A 50 -18.68 -8.43 8.87
C CYS A 50 -18.98 -9.89 8.52
N GLN A 51 -20.24 -10.17 8.17
CA GLN A 51 -20.64 -11.52 7.77
C GLN A 51 -20.25 -11.74 6.31
N ARG A 52 -19.15 -12.45 6.10
CA ARG A 52 -18.70 -12.86 4.78
C ARG A 52 -19.42 -14.12 4.35
N ARG A 53 -20.37 -14.00 3.43
CA ARG A 53 -20.99 -15.16 2.76
C ARG A 53 -19.98 -15.80 1.79
N PRO A 54 -20.28 -16.98 1.21
CA PRO A 54 -19.36 -17.66 0.31
C PRO A 54 -18.77 -16.70 -0.73
N SER A 55 -17.47 -16.44 -0.57
CA SER A 55 -16.67 -15.48 -1.33
C SER A 55 -15.36 -16.12 -1.74
N GLY A 56 -14.60 -15.52 -2.65
CA GLY A 56 -13.28 -16.01 -3.05
C GLY A 56 -13.07 -15.90 -4.55
N CYS A 57 -12.26 -16.80 -5.12
CA CYS A 57 -11.90 -16.71 -6.53
C CYS A 57 -11.76 -18.07 -7.21
N LEU A 58 -12.00 -18.05 -8.52
CA LEU A 58 -11.66 -19.12 -9.45
C LEU A 58 -10.42 -18.70 -10.23
N ILE A 59 -9.45 -19.59 -10.32
CA ILE A 59 -8.20 -19.42 -11.06
C ILE A 59 -8.16 -20.51 -12.13
N GLN A 60 -8.32 -20.09 -13.38
CA GLN A 60 -8.31 -20.99 -14.54
C GLN A 60 -7.06 -20.74 -15.37
N GLU A 61 -6.29 -21.80 -15.62
CA GLU A 61 -5.15 -21.74 -16.53
C GLU A 61 -5.62 -21.53 -17.97
N MET A 62 -4.93 -20.65 -18.71
CA MET A 62 -5.21 -20.36 -20.11
C MET A 62 -4.04 -20.85 -20.99
N PRO A 63 -4.31 -21.30 -22.23
CA PRO A 63 -3.27 -21.87 -23.11
C PRO A 63 -2.10 -20.94 -23.47
N ASN A 64 -2.25 -19.64 -23.24
CA ASN A 64 -1.25 -18.61 -23.55
C ASN A 64 -0.29 -18.32 -22.37
N GLY A 65 -0.33 -19.13 -21.30
CA GLY A 65 0.49 -18.93 -20.11
C GLY A 65 -0.05 -17.87 -19.15
N TYR A 66 -1.26 -17.36 -19.38
CA TYR A 66 -1.98 -16.47 -18.46
C TYR A 66 -2.98 -17.25 -17.62
N SER A 67 -3.50 -16.59 -16.58
CA SER A 67 -4.60 -17.11 -15.76
C SER A 67 -5.82 -16.22 -15.90
N LYS A 68 -7.00 -16.82 -16.11
CA LYS A 68 -8.28 -16.13 -15.98
C LYS A 68 -8.72 -16.20 -14.52
N ILE A 69 -8.87 -15.03 -13.90
CA ILE A 69 -9.32 -14.89 -12.52
C ILE A 69 -10.77 -14.42 -12.50
N THR A 70 -11.64 -15.13 -11.80
CA THR A 70 -13.01 -14.67 -11.49
C THR A 70 -13.15 -14.54 -10.00
N TRP A 71 -13.41 -13.33 -9.50
CA TRP A 71 -13.57 -13.07 -8.06
C TRP A 71 -15.03 -12.81 -7.72
N VAL A 72 -15.49 -13.45 -6.65
CA VAL A 72 -16.84 -13.27 -6.09
C VAL A 72 -16.68 -12.78 -4.66
N GLU A 73 -17.28 -11.63 -4.35
CA GLU A 73 -17.22 -11.07 -3.01
C GLU A 73 -18.63 -10.79 -2.51
N HIS A 74 -19.02 -11.45 -1.42
CA HIS A 74 -20.34 -11.34 -0.83
C HIS A 74 -20.19 -11.07 0.66
N VAL A 75 -20.15 -9.78 1.01
CA VAL A 75 -19.93 -9.32 2.38
C VAL A 75 -21.13 -8.51 2.83
N ASN A 76 -21.78 -8.96 3.90
CA ASN A 76 -22.72 -8.16 4.65
C ASN A 76 -21.94 -7.47 5.78
N GLY A 77 -21.61 -6.20 5.58
CA GLY A 77 -20.96 -5.38 6.60
C GLY A 77 -21.92 -4.33 7.11
N ASP A 78 -21.83 -4.01 8.39
CA ASP A 78 -22.47 -2.81 8.93
C ASP A 78 -21.85 -1.57 8.28
N GLU A 79 -22.69 -0.66 7.80
CA GLU A 79 -22.29 0.64 7.24
C GLU A 79 -22.31 1.75 8.31
N LEU A 80 -22.75 1.42 9.53
CA LEU A 80 -22.71 2.35 10.66
C LEU A 80 -21.28 2.80 10.92
N GLY A 81 -21.09 4.12 10.95
CA GLY A 81 -19.78 4.75 11.17
C GLY A 81 -18.96 5.04 9.91
N VAL A 82 -19.44 4.72 8.71
CA VAL A 82 -18.82 5.20 7.46
C VAL A 82 -19.14 6.69 7.26
N HIS A 83 -18.11 7.53 7.20
CA HIS A 83 -18.28 8.95 6.96
C HIS A 83 -18.86 9.24 5.56
N ASN A 84 -19.60 10.34 5.41
CA ASN A 84 -20.29 10.70 4.17
C ASN A 84 -19.34 10.77 2.96
N LEU A 85 -18.09 11.20 3.15
CA LEU A 85 -17.05 11.24 2.12
C LEU A 85 -16.81 9.87 1.45
N TYR A 86 -17.06 8.76 2.15
CA TYR A 86 -16.74 7.42 1.67
C TYR A 86 -17.97 6.54 1.44
N LYS A 87 -19.18 7.06 1.67
CA LYS A 87 -20.41 6.28 1.50
C LYS A 87 -20.56 5.76 0.07
N GLN A 88 -20.32 6.59 -0.94
CA GLN A 88 -20.43 6.18 -2.33
C GLN A 88 -19.38 5.12 -2.69
N LEU A 89 -18.12 5.30 -2.28
CA LEU A 89 -17.06 4.31 -2.46
C LEU A 89 -17.38 2.95 -1.81
N VAL A 90 -17.96 2.95 -0.61
CA VAL A 90 -18.35 1.73 0.10
C VAL A 90 -19.56 1.06 -0.56
N ASN A 91 -20.61 1.83 -0.86
CA ASN A 91 -21.88 1.31 -1.36
C ASN A 91 -21.78 0.81 -2.81
N SER A 92 -20.86 1.39 -3.61
CA SER A 92 -20.55 0.90 -4.96
C SER A 92 -19.76 -0.42 -4.96
N GLY A 93 -19.27 -0.88 -3.79
CA GLY A 93 -18.40 -2.04 -3.69
C GLY A 93 -16.95 -1.79 -4.11
N ASN A 94 -16.57 -0.56 -4.43
CA ASN A 94 -15.19 -0.22 -4.79
C ASN A 94 -14.24 -0.31 -3.58
N ALA A 95 -14.75 -0.08 -2.36
CA ALA A 95 -13.95 -0.20 -1.14
C ALA A 95 -13.65 -1.64 -0.73
N PHE A 96 -14.59 -2.58 -0.90
CA PHE A 96 -14.46 -3.92 -0.29
C PHE A 96 -14.90 -5.07 -1.21
N GLY A 97 -15.18 -4.78 -2.48
CA GLY A 97 -15.71 -5.74 -3.43
C GLY A 97 -14.65 -6.38 -4.32
N ALA A 98 -15.14 -7.30 -5.17
CA ALA A 98 -14.33 -8.11 -6.07
C ALA A 98 -13.37 -7.29 -6.96
N LYS A 99 -13.82 -6.12 -7.45
CA LYS A 99 -12.98 -5.25 -8.30
C LYS A 99 -11.68 -4.88 -7.61
N ARG A 100 -11.73 -4.47 -6.33
CA ARG A 100 -10.56 -4.09 -5.52
C ARG A 100 -9.61 -5.27 -5.31
N TRP A 101 -10.14 -6.47 -5.07
CA TRP A 101 -9.32 -7.66 -4.86
C TRP A 101 -8.64 -8.12 -6.14
N VAL A 102 -9.33 -8.04 -7.28
CA VAL A 102 -8.74 -8.35 -8.59
C VAL A 102 -7.66 -7.34 -8.96
N THR A 103 -7.88 -6.03 -8.78
CA THR A 103 -6.83 -5.03 -9.05
C THR A 103 -5.64 -5.18 -8.11
N THR A 104 -5.87 -5.48 -6.83
CA THR A 104 -4.79 -5.77 -5.87
C THR A 104 -3.98 -7.00 -6.29
N LEU A 105 -4.65 -8.05 -6.77
CA LEU A 105 -3.98 -9.26 -7.26
C LEU A 105 -3.17 -8.98 -8.54
N ASP A 106 -3.75 -8.31 -9.54
CA ASP A 106 -3.05 -7.93 -10.77
C ASP A 106 -1.82 -7.08 -10.45
N ARG A 107 -1.95 -6.11 -9.53
CA ARG A 107 -0.84 -5.29 -9.03
C ARG A 107 0.27 -6.15 -8.41
N GLN A 108 -0.07 -7.16 -7.60
CA GLN A 108 0.92 -8.05 -7.02
C GLN A 108 1.61 -8.91 -8.08
N CYS A 109 0.87 -9.38 -9.09
CA CYS A 109 1.46 -10.07 -10.23
C CYS A 109 2.44 -9.18 -11.00
N GLU A 110 2.11 -7.90 -11.23
CA GLU A 110 3.02 -6.92 -11.85
C GLU A 110 4.30 -6.69 -11.03
N ARG A 111 4.18 -6.61 -9.70
CA ARG A 111 5.35 -6.47 -8.81
C ARG A 111 6.26 -7.68 -8.90
N LEU A 112 5.69 -8.89 -8.84
CA LEU A 112 6.45 -10.14 -8.95
C LEU A 112 7.14 -10.24 -10.33
N ALA A 113 6.43 -9.91 -11.41
CA ALA A 113 7.01 -9.88 -12.75
C ALA A 113 8.16 -8.86 -12.85
N SER A 114 8.01 -7.66 -12.27
CA SER A 114 9.04 -6.61 -12.25
C SER A 114 10.29 -6.99 -11.46
N SER A 115 10.12 -7.81 -10.41
CA SER A 115 11.20 -8.37 -9.60
C SER A 115 11.93 -9.53 -10.29
N LEU A 116 11.20 -10.33 -11.07
CA LEU A 116 11.75 -11.48 -11.82
C LEU A 116 12.36 -11.07 -13.17
N ALA A 117 12.03 -9.88 -13.68
CA ALA A 117 12.54 -9.38 -14.95
C ALA A 117 14.08 -9.36 -14.98
N SER A 118 14.65 -10.03 -15.99
CA SER A 118 16.09 -10.06 -16.26
C SER A 118 16.53 -9.05 -17.32
N ASN A 119 15.60 -8.57 -18.15
CA ASN A 119 15.88 -7.64 -19.24
C ASN A 119 15.73 -6.20 -18.75
N ILE A 120 16.85 -5.53 -18.49
CA ILE A 120 16.88 -4.12 -18.08
C ILE A 120 17.04 -3.27 -19.36
N PRO A 121 16.13 -2.33 -19.66
CA PRO A 121 16.32 -1.37 -20.74
C PRO A 121 17.63 -0.60 -20.51
N THR A 122 18.57 -0.69 -21.44
CA THR A 122 19.95 -0.19 -21.27
C THR A 122 20.11 1.29 -21.66
N GLY A 123 19.02 2.05 -21.75
CA GLY A 123 19.00 3.36 -22.44
C GLY A 123 18.67 4.59 -21.60
N ASP A 124 18.01 4.46 -20.44
CA ASP A 124 17.56 5.62 -19.66
C ASP A 124 18.53 5.98 -18.53
N VAL A 125 18.79 7.28 -18.39
CA VAL A 125 19.53 7.84 -17.25
C VAL A 125 18.76 7.55 -15.97
N GLY A 126 19.42 6.98 -14.96
CA GLY A 126 18.78 6.60 -13.68
C GLY A 126 18.29 5.15 -13.59
N VAL A 127 18.52 4.31 -14.61
CA VAL A 127 18.18 2.89 -14.50
C VAL A 127 19.17 2.15 -13.60
N ILE A 128 18.66 1.44 -12.60
CA ILE A 128 19.47 0.57 -11.72
C ILE A 128 19.89 -0.67 -12.51
N THR A 129 21.16 -0.73 -12.89
CA THR A 129 21.75 -1.79 -13.72
C THR A 129 22.06 -3.07 -12.94
N ASN A 130 22.29 -2.95 -11.62
CA ASN A 130 22.47 -4.12 -10.76
C ASN A 130 21.13 -4.83 -10.51
N GLN A 131 20.99 -6.06 -11.01
CA GLN A 131 19.76 -6.85 -10.85
C GLN A 131 19.46 -7.19 -9.39
N GLU A 132 20.48 -7.48 -8.58
CA GLU A 132 20.30 -7.75 -7.14
C GLU A 132 19.89 -6.48 -6.41
N GLY A 133 20.53 -5.35 -6.73
CA GLY A 133 20.16 -4.03 -6.23
C GLY A 133 18.71 -3.64 -6.57
N ARG A 134 18.29 -3.90 -7.81
CA ARG A 134 16.91 -3.68 -8.27
C ARG A 134 15.91 -4.51 -7.46
N LYS A 135 16.18 -5.81 -7.26
CA LYS A 135 15.34 -6.70 -6.44
C LYS A 135 15.28 -6.23 -4.99
N SER A 136 16.42 -5.85 -4.42
CA SER A 136 16.52 -5.33 -3.05
C SER A 136 15.74 -4.02 -2.87
N MET A 137 15.84 -3.08 -3.81
CA MET A 137 15.06 -1.84 -3.78
C MET A 137 13.55 -2.09 -3.90
N LEU A 138 13.11 -3.00 -4.79
CA LEU A 138 11.68 -3.36 -4.91
C LEU A 138 11.12 -3.98 -3.62
N LYS A 139 11.89 -4.86 -2.97
CA LYS A 139 11.53 -5.45 -1.67
C LYS A 139 11.50 -4.39 -0.56
N LEU A 140 12.44 -3.45 -0.56
CA LEU A 140 12.45 -2.34 0.41
C LEU A 140 11.21 -1.45 0.25
N ALA A 141 10.85 -1.13 -1.00
CA ALA A 141 9.63 -0.38 -1.31
C ALA A 141 8.36 -1.16 -0.92
N GLU A 142 8.32 -2.47 -1.12
CA GLU A 142 7.22 -3.31 -0.65
C GLU A 142 7.06 -3.25 0.88
N ARG A 143 8.17 -3.36 1.62
CA ARG A 143 8.14 -3.21 3.08
C ARG A 143 7.68 -1.82 3.51
N MET A 144 8.09 -0.79 2.78
CA MET A 144 7.64 0.60 3.00
C MET A 144 6.11 0.70 2.86
N VAL A 145 5.55 0.15 1.77
CA VAL A 145 4.11 0.16 1.49
C VAL A 145 3.33 -0.66 2.53
N ILE A 146 3.78 -1.86 2.89
CA ILE A 146 3.15 -2.68 3.95
C ILE A 146 3.15 -1.91 5.28
N SER A 147 4.27 -1.28 5.61
CA SER A 147 4.38 -0.46 6.83
C SER A 147 3.47 0.77 6.81
N PHE A 148 3.24 1.37 5.64
CA PHE A 148 2.29 2.48 5.49
C PHE A 148 0.86 2.03 5.79
N TYR A 149 0.39 0.95 5.16
CA TYR A 149 -0.95 0.41 5.40
C TYR A 149 -1.16 0.02 6.86
N ALA A 150 -0.19 -0.65 7.49
CA ALA A 150 -0.27 -1.03 8.89
C ALA A 150 -0.40 0.17 9.86
N ARG A 151 0.14 1.35 9.48
CA ARG A 151 0.09 2.59 10.28
C ARG A 151 -1.17 3.39 10.06
N VAL A 152 -1.63 3.52 8.82
CA VAL A 152 -2.82 4.32 8.48
C VAL A 152 -4.09 3.61 8.95
N SER A 153 -4.13 2.29 8.84
CA SER A 153 -5.37 1.53 9.01
C SER A 153 -5.66 1.05 10.44
N ALA A 154 -4.89 1.47 11.44
CA ALA A 154 -5.08 1.10 12.85
C ALA A 154 -5.21 -0.41 13.10
N SER A 155 -4.44 -1.23 12.37
CA SER A 155 -4.51 -2.68 12.48
C SER A 155 -4.25 -3.17 13.90
N THR A 156 -5.05 -4.14 14.37
CA THR A 156 -4.91 -4.72 15.72
C THR A 156 -3.62 -5.51 15.90
N THR A 157 -2.93 -5.88 14.81
CA THR A 157 -1.70 -6.67 14.83
C THR A 157 -0.54 -5.96 15.56
N HIS A 158 -0.58 -4.64 15.72
CA HIS A 158 0.55 -3.86 16.24
C HIS A 158 0.25 -3.04 17.52
N THR A 159 -0.81 -3.35 18.27
CA THR A 159 -1.11 -2.71 19.59
C THR A 159 -0.98 -1.19 19.58
N TRP A 160 -1.60 -0.54 18.60
CA TRP A 160 -1.64 0.93 18.52
C TRP A 160 -2.51 1.51 19.63
N THR A 161 -2.00 2.52 20.33
CA THR A 161 -2.79 3.30 21.29
C THR A 161 -3.31 4.53 20.57
N THR A 162 -4.64 4.62 20.42
CA THR A 162 -5.30 5.80 19.86
C THR A 162 -5.24 6.93 20.88
N LEU A 163 -4.64 8.06 20.49
CA LEU A 163 -4.55 9.27 21.32
C LEU A 163 -5.72 10.23 21.07
N SER A 164 -6.18 10.30 19.82
CA SER A 164 -7.31 11.13 19.37
C SER A 164 -7.91 10.56 18.09
N GLY A 165 -9.15 10.94 17.76
CA GLY A 165 -9.82 10.46 16.56
C GLY A 165 -10.80 9.30 16.75
N THR A 166 -11.31 9.09 17.97
CA THR A 166 -12.39 8.11 18.22
C THR A 166 -13.74 8.72 17.86
N GLY A 167 -14.10 8.73 16.57
CA GLY A 167 -15.39 9.23 16.10
C GLY A 167 -15.32 9.93 14.73
N ALA A 168 -16.14 10.98 14.57
CA ALA A 168 -16.18 11.83 13.38
C ALA A 168 -15.09 12.92 13.36
N ASP A 169 -14.01 12.73 14.12
CA ASP A 169 -12.86 13.64 14.12
C ASP A 169 -12.04 13.44 12.84
N ASP A 170 -11.72 14.54 12.16
CA ASP A 170 -11.00 14.54 10.87
C ASP A 170 -9.59 13.94 10.94
N VAL A 171 -8.99 13.84 12.14
CA VAL A 171 -7.61 13.38 12.34
C VAL A 171 -7.54 12.27 13.38
N ARG A 172 -6.97 11.13 12.98
CA ARG A 172 -6.63 10.02 13.88
C ARG A 172 -5.15 10.06 14.22
N VAL A 173 -4.82 10.11 15.51
CA VAL A 173 -3.44 10.02 16.00
C VAL A 173 -3.27 8.76 16.83
N MET A 174 -2.25 7.98 16.51
CA MET A 174 -1.91 6.75 17.20
C MET A 174 -0.44 6.74 17.59
N THR A 175 -0.13 6.08 18.71
CA THR A 175 1.23 5.82 19.15
C THR A 175 1.49 4.35 19.29
N ARG A 176 2.74 3.97 19.04
CA ARG A 176 3.25 2.64 19.34
C ARG A 176 4.64 2.74 19.92
N LYS A 177 4.90 1.95 20.95
CA LYS A 177 6.26 1.74 21.45
C LYS A 177 6.94 0.67 20.59
N SER A 178 8.01 1.05 19.92
CA SER A 178 8.87 0.19 19.11
C SER A 178 10.12 -0.15 19.91
N VAL A 179 10.19 -1.39 20.39
CA VAL A 179 11.35 -1.96 21.07
C VAL A 179 11.67 -3.25 20.31
N ASP A 180 12.92 -3.42 19.90
CA ASP A 180 13.41 -4.61 19.19
C ASP A 180 12.65 -4.97 17.89
N ASP A 181 12.23 -3.96 17.12
CA ASP A 181 11.57 -4.12 15.80
C ASP A 181 12.57 -3.75 14.67
N PRO A 182 13.25 -4.73 14.03
CA PRO A 182 14.20 -4.48 12.95
C PRO A 182 13.58 -3.64 11.82
N GLY A 183 14.34 -2.66 11.33
CA GLY A 183 13.87 -1.78 10.26
C GLY A 183 12.94 -0.66 10.72
N ARG A 184 12.80 -0.46 12.03
CA ARG A 184 12.14 0.71 12.64
C ARG A 184 13.03 1.34 13.70
N PRO A 185 12.92 2.67 13.91
CA PRO A 185 13.71 3.31 14.94
C PRO A 185 13.20 2.89 16.33
N PRO A 186 14.11 2.66 17.30
CA PRO A 186 13.70 2.40 18.67
C PRO A 186 13.03 3.65 19.26
N GLY A 187 11.99 3.46 20.07
CA GLY A 187 11.29 4.55 20.75
C GLY A 187 9.79 4.59 20.48
N ILE A 188 9.22 5.79 20.49
CA ILE A 188 7.79 6.01 20.26
C ILE A 188 7.60 6.41 18.79
N VAL A 189 6.81 5.61 18.07
CA VAL A 189 6.39 5.92 16.70
C VAL A 189 5.00 6.55 16.76
N LEU A 190 4.87 7.73 16.17
CA LEU A 190 3.61 8.42 15.96
C LEU A 190 3.08 8.13 14.55
N SER A 191 1.78 7.89 14.45
CA SER A 191 1.04 7.79 13.19
C SER A 191 -0.11 8.80 13.24
N ALA A 192 -0.20 9.65 12.24
CA ALA A 192 -1.32 10.57 12.06
C ALA A 192 -1.93 10.35 10.68
N ALA A 193 -3.26 10.26 10.61
CA ALA A 193 -3.98 10.11 9.34
C ALA A 193 -5.20 11.03 9.34
N THR A 194 -5.50 11.60 8.17
CA THR A 194 -6.68 12.44 7.93
C THR A 194 -7.26 12.13 6.55
N SER A 195 -8.44 12.65 6.26
CA SER A 195 -9.08 12.51 4.96
C SER A 195 -9.89 13.76 4.64
N PHE A 196 -9.78 14.22 3.41
CA PHE A 196 -10.53 15.37 2.90
C PHE A 196 -10.85 15.14 1.43
N TRP A 197 -11.84 15.87 0.94
CA TRP A 197 -12.27 15.82 -0.46
C TRP A 197 -11.66 16.96 -1.27
N LEU A 198 -11.39 16.71 -2.55
CA LEU A 198 -10.88 17.70 -3.49
C LEU A 198 -11.78 17.76 -4.73
N PRO A 199 -12.12 18.97 -5.23
CA PRO A 199 -12.87 19.15 -6.48
C PRO A 199 -11.96 18.94 -7.72
N VAL A 200 -11.13 17.91 -7.71
CA VAL A 200 -10.10 17.65 -8.72
C VAL A 200 -10.10 16.16 -9.07
N PRO A 201 -10.02 15.76 -10.36
CA PRO A 201 -9.98 14.35 -10.73
C PRO A 201 -8.81 13.60 -10.05
N PRO A 202 -9.02 12.37 -9.54
CA PRO A 202 -7.99 11.59 -8.85
C PRO A 202 -6.68 11.46 -9.62
N LYS A 203 -6.75 11.28 -10.94
CA LYS A 203 -5.57 11.18 -11.81
C LYS A 203 -4.70 12.44 -11.77
N ARG A 204 -5.30 13.63 -11.75
CA ARG A 204 -4.56 14.89 -11.70
C ARG A 204 -3.90 15.09 -10.34
N VAL A 205 -4.56 14.70 -9.25
CA VAL A 205 -3.97 14.70 -7.91
C VAL A 205 -2.79 13.73 -7.84
N PHE A 206 -2.94 12.54 -8.42
CA PHE A 206 -1.88 11.53 -8.49
C PHE A 206 -0.67 12.03 -9.30
N GLU A 207 -0.89 12.60 -10.48
CA GLU A 207 0.17 13.18 -11.32
C GLU A 207 0.88 14.34 -10.61
N PHE A 208 0.13 15.20 -9.90
CA PHE A 208 0.73 16.28 -9.11
C PHE A 208 1.57 15.76 -7.93
N LEU A 209 1.10 14.76 -7.19
CA LEU A 209 1.81 14.27 -6.00
C LEU A 209 3.04 13.41 -6.35
N ARG A 210 3.02 12.71 -7.48
CA ARG A 210 4.16 11.86 -7.88
C ARG A 210 5.33 12.66 -8.47
N ASP A 211 5.04 13.82 -9.06
CA ASP A 211 5.98 14.60 -9.87
C ASP A 211 7.06 15.22 -8.95
N GLU A 212 8.32 15.08 -9.38
CA GLU A 212 9.46 15.65 -8.67
C GLU A 212 9.45 17.18 -8.70
N ASN A 213 8.92 17.76 -9.79
CA ASN A 213 8.97 19.21 -10.03
C ASN A 213 7.98 19.99 -9.15
N SER A 214 6.89 19.36 -8.74
CA SER A 214 5.87 19.91 -7.83
C SER A 214 6.14 19.57 -6.36
N ARG A 215 7.14 18.71 -6.08
CA ARG A 215 7.36 18.14 -4.75
C ARG A 215 7.63 19.20 -3.68
N ASN A 216 8.30 20.28 -4.06
CA ASN A 216 8.60 21.41 -3.18
C ASN A 216 7.36 22.25 -2.79
N GLU A 217 6.23 22.09 -3.48
CA GLU A 217 4.98 22.80 -3.17
C GLU A 217 4.26 22.22 -1.95
N TRP A 218 4.52 20.95 -1.60
CA TRP A 218 3.75 20.24 -0.59
C TRP A 218 4.58 19.40 0.39
N ASP A 219 5.77 18.93 0.00
CA ASP A 219 6.60 18.12 0.88
C ASP A 219 7.58 18.98 1.68
N ILE A 220 7.32 19.06 2.99
CA ILE A 220 8.19 19.75 3.95
C ILE A 220 9.63 19.21 3.93
N LEU A 221 9.83 17.95 3.54
CA LEU A 221 11.17 17.35 3.45
C LEU A 221 12.02 18.01 2.35
N SER A 222 11.39 18.55 1.30
CA SER A 222 12.07 19.25 0.22
C SER A 222 12.64 20.60 0.69
N ASN A 223 12.01 21.22 1.71
CA ASN A 223 12.41 22.52 2.27
C ASN A 223 12.68 23.59 1.19
N GLY A 224 11.86 23.64 0.15
CA GLY A 224 12.00 24.55 -1.00
C GLY A 224 13.14 24.19 -1.98
N GLY A 225 13.90 23.13 -1.73
CA GLY A 225 14.94 22.62 -2.61
C GLY A 225 14.39 21.96 -3.88
N ILE A 226 15.25 21.85 -4.89
CA ILE A 226 14.91 21.17 -6.14
C ILE A 226 15.03 19.67 -5.91
N VAL A 227 13.99 18.92 -6.26
CA VAL A 227 13.98 17.47 -6.16
C VAL A 227 14.37 16.88 -7.51
N GLN A 228 15.27 15.91 -7.48
CA GLN A 228 15.77 15.22 -8.66
C GLN A 228 15.65 13.71 -8.50
N GLU A 229 15.07 13.04 -9.48
CA GLU A 229 15.06 11.60 -9.59
C GLU A 229 16.45 11.09 -9.96
N MET A 230 17.03 10.32 -9.05
CA MET A 230 18.33 9.68 -9.21
C MET A 230 18.19 8.33 -9.92
N ALA A 231 17.09 7.64 -9.64
CA ALA A 231 16.78 6.36 -10.24
C ALA A 231 15.30 6.03 -10.21
N HIS A 232 14.85 5.20 -11.16
CA HIS A 232 13.51 4.60 -11.12
C HIS A 232 13.50 3.16 -11.61
N ILE A 233 12.49 2.43 -11.15
CA ILE A 233 12.13 1.09 -11.61
C ILE A 233 10.67 1.13 -12.00
N THR A 234 10.36 1.00 -13.29
CA THR A 234 8.99 0.75 -13.76
C THR A 234 8.47 -0.53 -13.10
N ASN A 235 7.27 -0.45 -12.56
CA ASN A 235 6.69 -1.47 -11.70
C ASN A 235 5.23 -1.71 -12.10
N GLY A 236 4.96 -2.01 -13.38
CA GLY A 236 3.62 -2.26 -13.89
C GLY A 236 3.43 -1.78 -15.32
N ARG A 237 2.23 -1.97 -15.87
CA ARG A 237 1.89 -1.53 -17.25
C ARG A 237 1.65 -0.03 -17.35
N ASP A 238 1.09 0.58 -16.31
CA ASP A 238 0.89 2.03 -16.25
C ASP A 238 2.24 2.72 -16.01
N SER A 239 2.54 3.77 -16.78
CA SER A 239 3.78 4.55 -16.61
C SER A 239 3.84 5.24 -15.24
N GLY A 240 2.69 5.42 -14.60
CA GLY A 240 2.55 5.87 -13.23
C GLY A 240 2.95 4.82 -12.18
N ASN A 241 3.12 3.55 -12.53
CA ASN A 241 3.52 2.55 -11.56
C ASN A 241 5.04 2.44 -11.53
N CYS A 242 5.69 3.04 -10.53
CA CYS A 242 7.14 3.00 -10.38
C CYS A 242 7.61 3.05 -8.93
N VAL A 243 8.83 2.57 -8.72
CA VAL A 243 9.62 2.87 -7.51
C VAL A 243 10.75 3.80 -7.91
N SER A 244 10.78 5.00 -7.33
CA SER A 244 11.76 6.04 -7.62
C SER A 244 12.61 6.37 -6.39
N LEU A 245 13.84 6.79 -6.63
CA LEU A 245 14.77 7.28 -5.64
C LEU A 245 15.05 8.75 -5.93
N LEU A 246 14.60 9.63 -5.04
CA LEU A 246 14.70 11.08 -5.22
C LEU A 246 15.76 11.65 -4.30
N ARG A 247 16.46 12.68 -4.77
CA ARG A 247 17.40 13.48 -3.98
C ARG A 247 16.89 14.91 -3.91
N VAL A 248 16.91 15.48 -2.70
CA VAL A 248 16.64 16.90 -2.50
C VAL A 248 17.96 17.66 -2.60
N ASN A 249 18.09 18.50 -3.62
CA ASN A 249 19.25 19.38 -3.80
C ASN A 249 18.97 20.70 -3.06
N SER A 250 19.45 20.80 -1.81
CA SER A 250 19.36 22.00 -0.98
C SER A 250 20.73 22.64 -0.78
N ALA A 251 20.77 23.97 -0.69
CA ALA A 251 21.99 24.72 -0.37
C ALA A 251 22.52 24.43 1.05
N ASN A 252 21.69 23.84 1.93
CA ASN A 252 22.06 23.45 3.29
C ASN A 252 22.62 22.01 3.30
N SER A 253 23.89 21.88 3.70
CA SER A 253 24.67 20.62 3.64
C SER A 253 24.15 19.49 4.55
N SER A 254 23.31 19.77 5.55
CA SER A 254 22.82 18.76 6.50
C SER A 254 21.77 17.80 5.93
N GLN A 255 21.08 18.16 4.84
CA GLN A 255 20.12 17.29 4.15
C GLN A 255 20.76 16.43 3.05
N SER A 256 22.05 16.60 2.78
CA SER A 256 22.74 15.96 1.65
C SER A 256 22.88 14.43 1.75
N ASN A 257 22.72 13.86 2.96
CA ASN A 257 22.90 12.43 3.20
C ASN A 257 21.61 11.60 3.13
N MET A 258 20.44 12.22 2.94
CA MET A 258 19.16 11.52 2.88
C MET A 258 18.62 11.48 1.45
N LEU A 259 18.05 10.35 1.08
CA LEU A 259 17.28 10.14 -0.15
C LEU A 259 15.82 9.88 0.20
N ILE A 260 14.93 10.07 -0.76
CA ILE A 260 13.51 9.73 -0.64
C ILE A 260 13.27 8.49 -1.51
N LEU A 261 12.94 7.37 -0.88
CA LEU A 261 12.39 6.22 -1.57
C LEU A 261 10.90 6.46 -1.76
N GLN A 262 10.41 6.42 -2.99
CA GLN A 262 9.01 6.61 -3.33
C GLN A 262 8.49 5.41 -4.10
N GLU A 263 7.33 4.90 -3.72
CA GLU A 263 6.51 4.06 -4.57
C GLU A 263 5.25 4.83 -4.97
N SER A 264 5.03 4.92 -6.27
CA SER A 264 3.79 5.43 -6.85
C SER A 264 3.07 4.31 -7.56
N CYS A 265 1.76 4.21 -7.36
CA CYS A 265 0.93 3.29 -8.13
C CYS A 265 -0.48 3.81 -8.34
N THR A 266 -1.10 3.42 -9.44
CA THR A 266 -2.45 3.76 -9.82
C THR A 266 -3.12 2.56 -10.48
N ASP A 267 -4.39 2.37 -10.15
CA ASP A 267 -5.29 1.42 -10.79
C ASP A 267 -6.71 1.99 -10.82
N GLN A 268 -7.67 1.19 -11.28
CA GLN A 268 -9.07 1.61 -11.42
C GLN A 268 -9.81 1.81 -10.08
N THR A 269 -9.21 1.45 -8.95
CA THR A 269 -9.81 1.46 -7.62
C THR A 269 -9.17 2.47 -6.69
N ALA A 270 -7.86 2.74 -6.85
CA ALA A 270 -7.15 3.72 -6.05
C ALA A 270 -5.82 4.13 -6.71
N SER A 271 -5.27 5.25 -6.23
CA SER A 271 -3.88 5.63 -6.51
C SER A 271 -3.15 5.94 -5.20
N PHE A 272 -1.84 5.73 -5.19
CA PHE A 272 -1.00 5.87 -4.01
C PHE A 272 0.32 6.55 -4.36
N VAL A 273 0.75 7.45 -3.50
CA VAL A 273 2.11 7.98 -3.49
C VAL A 273 2.63 7.81 -2.07
N ILE A 274 3.47 6.80 -1.87
CA ILE A 274 4.01 6.41 -0.55
C ILE A 274 5.52 6.60 -0.60
N TYR A 275 6.07 7.23 0.43
CA TYR A 275 7.48 7.54 0.46
C TYR A 275 8.06 7.49 1.88
N ALA A 276 9.37 7.32 1.96
CA ALA A 276 10.13 7.38 3.20
C ALA A 276 11.53 7.93 2.94
N THR A 277 12.10 8.61 3.92
CA THR A 277 13.49 9.02 3.88
C THR A 277 14.40 7.85 4.21
N VAL A 278 15.49 7.68 3.46
CA VAL A 278 16.50 6.64 3.67
C VAL A 278 17.89 7.26 3.58
N ASP A 279 18.80 6.87 4.48
CA ASP A 279 20.19 7.31 4.44
C ASP A 279 20.91 6.77 3.19
N ILE A 280 21.77 7.60 2.59
CA ILE A 280 22.50 7.27 1.36
C ILE A 280 23.41 6.05 1.52
N VAL A 281 24.03 5.87 2.69
CA VAL A 281 24.90 4.72 2.98
C VAL A 281 24.05 3.45 3.04
N ALA A 282 22.92 3.50 3.73
CA ALA A 282 21.97 2.38 3.77
C ALA A 282 21.43 2.06 2.37
N MET A 283 21.11 3.07 1.56
CA MET A 283 20.61 2.85 0.21
C MET A 283 21.69 2.27 -0.71
N ASN A 284 22.95 2.68 -0.58
CA ASN A 284 24.05 2.07 -1.35
C ASN A 284 24.21 0.58 -1.02
N VAL A 285 24.03 0.19 0.24
CA VAL A 285 24.03 -1.22 0.67
C VAL A 285 22.87 -1.98 0.04
N VAL A 286 21.66 -1.38 0.00
CA VAL A 286 20.48 -1.94 -0.67
C VAL A 286 20.73 -2.13 -2.17
N LEU A 287 21.29 -1.13 -2.85
CA LEU A 287 21.61 -1.18 -4.28
C LEU A 287 22.72 -2.18 -4.62
N ASN A 288 23.47 -2.65 -3.63
CA ASN A 288 24.44 -3.73 -3.76
C ASN A 288 23.85 -5.12 -3.44
N GLY A 289 22.54 -5.24 -3.23
CA GLY A 289 21.88 -6.54 -3.05
C GLY A 289 21.88 -7.09 -1.61
N SER A 290 22.28 -6.29 -0.63
CA SER A 290 22.38 -6.73 0.78
C SER A 290 21.01 -6.84 1.48
N ASP A 291 21.03 -7.42 2.68
CA ASP A 291 19.86 -7.56 3.56
C ASP A 291 19.22 -6.21 3.88
N LEU A 292 17.89 -6.20 3.83
CA LEU A 292 17.04 -5.03 3.96
C LEU A 292 16.56 -4.85 5.39
N ASP A 293 16.53 -5.90 6.21
CA ASP A 293 15.79 -5.97 7.47
C ASP A 293 16.17 -4.91 8.51
N TYR A 294 17.37 -4.34 8.38
CA TYR A 294 17.87 -3.28 9.26
C TYR A 294 17.61 -1.86 8.75
N VAL A 295 17.20 -1.68 7.49
CA VAL A 295 16.96 -0.35 6.92
C VAL A 295 15.74 0.29 7.56
N VAL A 296 15.99 1.35 8.34
CA VAL A 296 14.96 2.03 9.11
C VAL A 296 14.02 2.81 8.19
N LEU A 297 12.71 2.53 8.25
CA LEU A 297 11.69 3.22 7.46
C LEU A 297 10.56 3.82 8.31
N LEU A 298 10.25 5.08 8.03
CA LEU A 298 9.06 5.77 8.51
C LEU A 298 8.24 6.28 7.30
N PRO A 299 7.43 5.42 6.66
CA PRO A 299 6.64 5.81 5.52
C PRO A 299 5.57 6.85 5.88
N SER A 300 5.41 7.77 4.95
CA SER A 300 4.31 8.73 4.84
C SER A 300 3.76 8.67 3.41
N GLY A 301 2.62 9.30 3.16
CA GLY A 301 2.07 9.31 1.81
C GLY A 301 0.59 9.57 1.73
N PHE A 302 0.07 9.38 0.53
CA PHE A 302 -1.31 9.64 0.16
C PHE A 302 -1.96 8.39 -0.41
N ALA A 303 -3.22 8.17 -0.02
CA ALA A 303 -4.15 7.32 -0.74
C ALA A 303 -5.18 8.23 -1.42
N ILE A 304 -5.35 8.07 -2.72
CA ILE A 304 -6.24 8.85 -3.56
C ILE A 304 -7.33 7.90 -4.02
N LEU A 305 -8.55 8.14 -3.57
CA LEU A 305 -9.71 7.28 -3.79
C LEU A 305 -10.70 7.99 -4.70
N PRO A 306 -11.41 7.27 -5.58
CA PRO A 306 -12.47 7.85 -6.40
C PRO A 306 -13.70 8.19 -5.55
N ASP A 307 -14.52 9.10 -6.06
CA ASP A 307 -15.83 9.43 -5.48
C ASP A 307 -16.83 8.28 -5.63
#